data_AF-A0A2D8ADQ2-F1
#
_entry.id   AF-A0A2D8ADQ2-F1
#
_cell.length_a   1.000
_cell.length_b   1.000
_cell.length_c   1.000
_cell.angle_alpha   90.00
_cell.angle_beta   90.00
_cell.angle_gamma   90.00
#
_symmetry.space_group_name_H-M   'P 1'
#
loop_
_entity.id
_entity.type
_entity.pdbx_description
1 polymer ?
#
loop_
_entity_poly.entity_id
_entity_poly.type
_entity_poly.pdbx_seq_one_letter_code
_entity_poly.pdbx_strand_id
1 'polypeptide(L)'
;MAKVARSSSSQTNNNILRVHKVKVYFQQFPGKSGSDPERAMPAEIEYELYLNQRFSQSGTLQADGAAEVLIPAGVTAELTALGTTYRLNPVIELAPHNSVIGAQQRLRLLGYYPRQADGNWDADFDRAILNFQADHNINTTGLLQDETYSQLQTVFGE
;
A
#
# COMPACT_ATOMS: atom_id res chain seq x y z
N MET A 1 -19.49 -14.62 -37.79
CA MET A 1 -19.67 -13.54 -36.81
C MET A 1 -20.12 -14.15 -35.49
N ALA A 2 -19.25 -14.25 -34.49
CA ALA A 2 -19.60 -14.87 -33.21
C ALA A 2 -20.52 -13.92 -32.42
N LYS A 3 -21.79 -14.31 -32.26
CA LYS A 3 -22.76 -13.63 -31.39
C LYS A 3 -22.30 -13.82 -29.93
N VAL A 4 -21.82 -12.75 -29.30
CA VAL A 4 -21.64 -12.73 -27.85
C VAL A 4 -23.04 -12.78 -27.25
N ALA A 5 -23.43 -13.93 -26.70
CA ALA A 5 -24.77 -14.16 -26.17
C ALA A 5 -24.98 -13.36 -24.88
N ARG A 6 -26.14 -12.70 -24.75
CA ARG A 6 -26.60 -12.13 -23.48
C ARG A 6 -26.71 -13.24 -22.44
N SER A 7 -26.18 -13.00 -21.23
CA SER A 7 -26.37 -13.88 -20.07
C SER A 7 -27.86 -14.13 -19.84
N SER A 8 -28.25 -15.40 -19.73
CA SER A 8 -29.64 -15.81 -19.47
C SER A 8 -30.17 -15.19 -18.17
N SER A 9 -31.39 -14.68 -18.16
CA SER A 9 -32.07 -14.15 -16.96
C SER A 9 -32.34 -15.21 -15.88
N SER A 10 -32.14 -16.49 -16.20
CA SER A 10 -32.26 -17.64 -15.28
C SER A 10 -30.93 -18.18 -14.75
N GLN A 11 -29.79 -17.62 -15.17
CA GLN A 11 -28.46 -18.09 -14.76
C GLN A 11 -27.73 -17.04 -13.92
N THR A 12 -27.45 -17.38 -12.68
CA THR A 12 -26.52 -16.61 -11.84
C THR A 12 -25.10 -16.91 -12.31
N ASN A 13 -24.41 -15.91 -12.86
CA ASN A 13 -23.00 -16.04 -13.24
C ASN A 13 -22.15 -15.67 -12.01
N ASN A 14 -21.52 -16.67 -11.39
CA ASN A 14 -20.64 -16.48 -10.24
C ASN A 14 -19.21 -16.20 -10.72
N ASN A 15 -18.94 -14.97 -11.13
CA ASN A 15 -17.59 -14.55 -11.48
C ASN A 15 -16.81 -14.22 -10.20
N ILE A 16 -15.75 -14.99 -9.91
CA ILE A 16 -14.84 -14.72 -8.80
C ILE A 16 -13.77 -13.76 -9.31
N LEU A 17 -13.90 -12.48 -8.96
CA LEU A 17 -12.89 -11.47 -9.24
C LEU A 17 -11.84 -11.51 -8.14
N ARG A 18 -10.59 -11.84 -8.46
CA ARG A 18 -9.47 -11.72 -7.51
C ARG A 18 -9.02 -10.26 -7.46
N VAL A 19 -9.61 -9.53 -6.53
CA VAL A 19 -9.29 -8.14 -6.23
C VAL A 19 -8.42 -8.11 -4.98
N HIS A 20 -7.25 -7.49 -5.07
CA HIS A 20 -6.43 -7.27 -3.89
C HIS A 20 -6.82 -5.90 -3.32
N LYS A 21 -7.32 -5.89 -2.09
CA LYS A 21 -7.50 -4.64 -1.35
C LYS A 21 -6.12 -4.20 -0.90
N VAL A 22 -5.64 -3.08 -1.42
CA VAL A 22 -4.32 -2.55 -1.10
C VAL A 22 -4.50 -1.26 -0.31
N LYS A 23 -3.86 -1.19 0.85
CA LYS A 23 -3.72 0.05 1.60
C LYS A 23 -2.47 0.76 1.09
N VAL A 24 -2.63 1.97 0.57
CA VAL A 24 -1.54 2.78 -0.01
C VAL A 24 -1.37 4.02 0.86
N TYR A 25 -0.14 4.29 1.29
CA TYR A 25 0.20 5.44 2.13
C TYR A 25 0.85 6.55 1.29
N PHE A 26 0.42 7.80 1.48
CA PHE A 26 0.86 8.95 0.67
C PHE A 26 1.76 9.96 1.41
N GLN A 27 2.28 9.58 2.58
CA GLN A 27 3.24 10.38 3.35
C GLN A 27 4.57 9.65 3.56
N GLN A 28 5.68 10.39 3.53
CA GLN A 28 7.05 9.86 3.77
C GLN A 28 7.33 9.49 5.23
N PHE A 29 6.39 9.74 6.15
CA PHE A 29 6.53 9.46 7.57
C PHE A 29 5.13 9.34 8.20
N PRO A 30 4.54 8.14 8.30
CA PRO A 30 3.30 7.97 9.07
C PRO A 30 3.52 8.04 10.60
N GLY A 31 4.30 9.01 11.09
CA GLY A 31 4.39 9.31 12.52
C GLY A 31 5.66 10.05 12.99
N LYS A 32 5.47 11.34 13.29
CA LYS A 32 6.06 12.20 14.36
C LYS A 32 6.42 13.58 13.80
N SER A 33 5.93 14.68 14.38
CA SER A 33 5.66 14.98 15.79
C SER A 33 4.21 15.41 16.10
N GLY A 34 3.57 14.86 17.14
CA GLY A 34 2.25 15.30 17.66
C GLY A 34 1.40 14.19 18.27
N SER A 35 0.36 14.55 19.03
CA SER A 35 -0.71 13.66 19.54
C SER A 35 -1.70 13.26 18.42
N ASP A 36 -2.50 12.18 18.56
CA ASP A 36 -3.46 11.69 17.52
C ASP A 36 -4.26 12.78 16.79
N PRO A 37 -4.82 13.79 17.49
CA PRO A 37 -5.56 14.86 16.81
C PRO A 37 -4.67 15.86 16.04
N GLU A 38 -3.37 15.97 16.36
CA GLU A 38 -2.40 16.79 15.62
C GLU A 38 -1.78 16.03 14.43
N ARG A 39 -1.96 14.70 14.40
CA ARG A 39 -1.47 13.76 13.37
C ARG A 39 -2.46 13.54 12.23
N ALA A 40 -3.74 13.83 12.46
CA ALA A 40 -4.78 13.58 11.48
C ALA A 40 -4.60 14.46 10.25
N MET A 41 -4.49 13.85 9.07
CA MET A 41 -4.72 14.60 7.84
C MET A 41 -6.11 15.26 7.92
N PRO A 42 -6.28 16.51 7.43
CA PRO A 42 -7.61 17.09 7.33
C PRO A 42 -8.50 16.09 6.59
N ALA A 43 -9.63 15.73 7.19
CA ALA A 43 -10.43 14.53 6.87
C ALA A 43 -11.07 14.50 5.46
N GLU A 44 -10.61 15.36 4.55
CA GLU A 44 -11.22 15.64 3.24
C GLU A 44 -10.17 15.65 2.11
N ILE A 45 -8.99 15.03 2.28
CA ILE A 45 -8.06 14.89 1.15
C ILE A 45 -8.61 13.82 0.20
N GLU A 46 -9.10 14.27 -0.94
CA GLU A 46 -9.60 13.37 -1.99
C GLU A 46 -8.45 12.69 -2.74
N TYR A 47 -8.70 11.44 -3.12
CA TYR A 47 -7.89 10.72 -4.08
C TYR A 47 -8.74 10.23 -5.26
N GLU A 48 -8.10 10.13 -6.42
CA GLU A 48 -8.67 9.50 -7.61
C GLU A 48 -7.77 8.37 -8.05
N LEU A 49 -8.34 7.21 -8.36
CA LEU A 49 -7.64 6.07 -8.94
C LEU A 49 -8.04 5.89 -10.40
N TYR A 50 -7.01 5.77 -11.23
CA TYR A 50 -7.10 5.43 -12.64
C TYR A 50 -6.50 4.04 -12.85
N LEU A 51 -7.26 3.17 -13.51
CA LEU A 51 -6.84 1.83 -13.92
C LEU A 51 -6.71 1.82 -15.44
N ASN A 52 -5.51 1.55 -15.95
CA ASN A 52 -5.20 1.64 -17.39
C ASN A 52 -5.70 2.96 -18.01
N GLN A 53 -5.37 4.08 -17.37
CA GLN A 53 -5.75 5.46 -17.79
C GLN A 53 -7.26 5.74 -17.79
N ARG A 54 -8.08 4.87 -17.21
CA ARG A 54 -9.51 5.11 -17.03
C ARG A 54 -9.82 5.32 -15.56
N PHE A 55 -10.63 6.34 -15.25
CA PHE A 55 -11.14 6.54 -13.91
C PHE A 55 -11.81 5.26 -13.40
N SER A 56 -11.47 4.85 -12.18
CA SER A 56 -11.95 3.64 -11.55
C SER A 56 -12.71 3.91 -10.26
N GLN A 57 -12.12 4.67 -9.34
CA GLN A 57 -12.72 5.00 -8.05
C GLN A 57 -12.12 6.30 -7.50
N SER A 58 -12.83 6.94 -6.60
CA SER A 58 -12.32 8.03 -5.77
C SER A 58 -12.76 7.82 -4.33
N GLY A 59 -12.15 8.55 -3.42
CA GLY A 59 -12.50 8.54 -2.00
C GLY A 59 -11.69 9.57 -1.25
N THR A 60 -11.73 9.50 0.08
CA THR A 60 -10.91 10.33 0.95
C THR A 60 -9.80 9.51 1.58
N LEU A 61 -8.64 10.13 1.76
CA LEU A 61 -7.59 9.56 2.58
C LEU A 61 -8.07 9.45 4.02
N GLN A 62 -7.69 8.35 4.68
CA GLN A 62 -7.88 8.15 6.10
C GLN A 62 -7.02 9.15 6.89
N ALA A 63 -7.29 9.29 8.19
CA ALA A 63 -6.55 10.21 9.06
C ALA A 63 -5.03 9.91 9.10
N ASP A 64 -4.64 8.66 8.83
CA ASP A 64 -3.26 8.19 8.72
C ASP A 64 -2.64 8.41 7.32
N GLY A 65 -3.34 9.09 6.42
CA GLY A 65 -2.90 9.38 5.06
C GLY A 65 -2.97 8.19 4.10
N ALA A 66 -3.72 7.14 4.45
CA ALA A 66 -3.88 5.97 3.61
C ALA A 66 -5.16 5.99 2.76
N ALA A 67 -5.09 5.43 1.55
CA ALA A 67 -6.28 5.04 0.78
C ALA A 67 -6.40 3.52 0.72
N GLU A 68 -7.60 3.01 0.94
CA GLU A 68 -7.93 1.62 0.63
C GLU A 68 -8.45 1.54 -0.79
N VAL A 69 -7.69 0.89 -1.67
CA VAL A 69 -8.01 0.81 -3.08
C VAL A 69 -8.09 -0.63 -3.57
N LEU A 70 -9.10 -0.88 -4.38
CA LEU A 70 -9.27 -2.11 -5.13
C LEU A 70 -8.48 -2.07 -6.43
N ILE A 71 -7.45 -2.91 -6.58
CA ILE A 71 -6.67 -3.00 -7.81
C ILE A 71 -6.71 -4.46 -8.33
N PRO A 72 -7.24 -4.71 -9.53
CA PRO A 72 -7.16 -6.02 -10.17
C PRO A 72 -5.71 -6.37 -10.54
N ALA A 73 -5.38 -7.67 -10.50
CA ALA A 73 -4.06 -8.13 -10.92
C ALA A 73 -3.79 -7.82 -12.40
N GLY A 74 -2.55 -7.45 -12.72
CA GLY A 74 -2.10 -7.20 -14.11
C GLY A 74 -2.55 -5.84 -14.69
N VAL A 75 -3.10 -4.95 -13.86
CA VAL A 75 -3.54 -3.60 -14.28
C VAL A 75 -2.54 -2.57 -13.78
N THR A 76 -2.21 -1.58 -14.63
CA THR A 76 -1.45 -0.41 -14.17
C THR A 76 -2.40 0.53 -13.43
N ALA A 77 -2.06 0.82 -12.18
CA ALA A 77 -2.82 1.73 -11.34
C ALA A 77 -2.07 3.05 -11.19
N GLU A 78 -2.76 4.16 -11.40
CA GLU A 78 -2.26 5.51 -11.14
C GLU A 78 -3.23 6.18 -10.17
N LEU A 79 -2.73 6.57 -9.01
CA LEU A 79 -3.53 7.21 -7.98
C LEU A 79 -3.09 8.66 -7.84
N THR A 80 -4.01 9.60 -7.95
CA THR A 80 -3.74 11.02 -7.79
C THR A 80 -4.31 11.49 -6.46
N ALA A 81 -3.47 12.09 -5.63
CA ALA A 81 -3.84 12.73 -4.36
C ALA A 81 -2.90 13.92 -4.12
N LEU A 82 -3.39 15.00 -3.53
CA LEU A 82 -2.58 16.19 -3.21
C LEU A 82 -1.80 16.76 -4.41
N GLY A 83 -2.38 16.68 -5.62
CA GLY A 83 -1.73 17.12 -6.86
C GLY A 83 -0.54 16.27 -7.30
N THR A 84 -0.29 15.13 -6.66
CA THR A 84 0.76 14.17 -7.00
C THR A 84 0.15 12.89 -7.56
N THR A 85 0.70 12.37 -8.66
CA THR A 85 0.29 11.08 -9.23
C THR A 85 1.28 9.99 -8.84
N TYR A 86 0.78 9.00 -8.12
CA TYR A 86 1.48 7.81 -7.67
C TYR A 86 1.21 6.66 -8.64
N ARG A 87 2.26 6.13 -9.27
CA ARG A 87 2.15 4.93 -10.08
C ARG A 87 2.28 3.69 -9.19
N LEU A 88 1.20 2.94 -9.09
CA LEU A 88 1.10 1.70 -8.34
C LEU A 88 1.27 0.53 -9.29
N ASN A 89 2.31 -0.27 -9.06
CA ASN A 89 2.51 -1.53 -9.77
C ASN A 89 2.23 -2.67 -8.79
N PRO A 90 1.08 -3.35 -8.87
CA PRO A 90 0.76 -4.45 -7.96
C PRO A 90 1.81 -5.55 -8.12
N VAL A 91 2.62 -5.76 -7.09
CA VAL A 91 3.57 -6.87 -7.08
C VAL A 91 2.79 -8.12 -6.69
N ILE A 92 2.67 -9.06 -7.63
CA ILE A 92 1.87 -10.30 -7.44
C ILE A 92 2.58 -11.26 -6.47
N GLU A 93 3.90 -11.18 -6.37
CA GLU A 93 4.72 -12.01 -5.49
C GLU A 93 5.75 -11.15 -4.74
N LEU A 94 5.61 -11.08 -3.42
CA LEU A 94 6.62 -10.48 -2.54
C LEU A 94 7.65 -11.53 -2.15
N ALA A 95 8.90 -11.09 -1.98
CA ALA A 95 9.92 -11.90 -1.33
C ALA A 95 9.47 -12.24 0.11
N PRO A 96 9.99 -13.33 0.72
CA PRO A 96 9.64 -13.72 2.08
C PRO A 96 9.75 -12.56 3.07
N HIS A 97 8.78 -12.40 3.96
CA HIS A 97 8.72 -11.25 4.88
C HIS A 97 10.00 -11.15 5.74
N ASN A 98 10.59 -12.27 6.11
CA ASN A 98 11.82 -12.41 6.88
C ASN A 98 13.12 -12.24 6.07
N SER A 99 13.03 -11.67 4.87
CA SER A 99 14.19 -11.32 4.04
C SER A 99 14.34 -9.81 3.92
N VAL A 100 15.57 -9.33 3.71
CA VAL A 100 15.84 -7.88 3.51
C VAL A 100 15.02 -7.32 2.35
N ILE A 101 15.01 -8.01 1.20
CA ILE A 101 14.22 -7.60 0.04
C ILE A 101 12.72 -7.61 0.38
N GLY A 102 12.22 -8.62 1.08
CA GLY A 102 10.82 -8.70 1.47
C GLY A 102 10.40 -7.59 2.44
N ALA A 103 11.27 -7.22 3.39
CA ALA A 103 11.05 -6.09 4.28
C ALA A 103 11.06 -4.76 3.52
N GLN A 104 12.05 -4.54 2.64
CA GLN A 104 12.10 -3.36 1.77
C GLN A 104 10.83 -3.21 0.92
N GLN A 105 10.35 -4.31 0.32
CA GLN A 105 9.13 -4.29 -0.47
C GLN A 105 7.90 -3.91 0.36
N ARG A 106 7.75 -4.50 1.56
CA ARG A 106 6.62 -4.19 2.47
C ARG A 106 6.71 -2.76 2.99
N LEU A 107 7.86 -2.33 3.50
CA LEU A 107 8.09 -0.95 3.95
C LEU A 107 7.83 0.06 2.84
N ARG A 108 8.17 -0.26 1.58
CA ARG A 108 7.84 0.58 0.43
C ARG A 108 6.34 0.69 0.19
N LEU A 109 5.63 -0.44 0.21
CA LEU A 109 4.17 -0.46 0.05
C LEU A 109 3.45 0.27 1.19
N LEU A 110 4.02 0.21 2.39
CA LEU A 110 3.57 0.93 3.57
C LEU A 110 4.01 2.42 3.60
N GLY A 111 4.74 2.90 2.57
CA GLY A 111 5.16 4.30 2.45
C GLY A 111 6.43 4.70 3.21
N TYR A 112 7.06 3.78 3.96
CA TYR A 112 8.27 4.04 4.75
C TYR A 112 9.55 4.05 3.92
N TYR A 113 9.60 3.30 2.82
CA TYR A 113 10.81 3.14 2.00
C TYR A 113 10.59 3.64 0.57
N PRO A 114 11.13 4.81 0.17
CA PRO A 114 10.80 5.44 -1.11
C PRO A 114 11.49 4.81 -2.33
N ARG A 115 12.49 3.95 -2.12
CA ARG A 115 13.34 3.41 -3.18
C ARG A 115 12.94 1.99 -3.58
N GLN A 116 13.50 1.50 -4.68
CA GLN A 116 13.30 0.13 -5.10
C GLN A 116 13.94 -0.84 -4.09
N ALA A 117 13.27 -1.96 -3.84
CA ALA A 117 13.85 -3.04 -3.06
C ALA A 117 14.93 -3.73 -3.90
N ASP A 118 16.19 -3.53 -3.50
CA ASP A 118 17.39 -4.00 -4.17
C ASP A 118 18.19 -4.98 -3.30
N GLY A 119 17.78 -5.19 -2.06
CA GLY A 119 18.44 -6.04 -1.07
C GLY A 119 19.64 -5.38 -0.39
N ASN A 120 19.96 -4.13 -0.72
CA ASN A 120 21.08 -3.42 -0.13
C ASN A 120 20.67 -2.78 1.19
N TRP A 121 21.54 -2.93 2.18
CA TRP A 121 21.37 -2.27 3.47
C TRP A 121 22.05 -0.90 3.44
N ASP A 122 21.26 0.17 3.55
CA ASP A 122 21.80 1.53 3.55
C ASP A 122 20.99 2.51 4.41
N ALA A 123 21.44 3.76 4.43
CA ALA A 123 20.90 4.79 5.33
C ALA A 123 19.41 5.10 5.09
N ASP A 124 18.92 4.97 3.85
CA ASP A 124 17.51 5.16 3.56
C ASP A 124 16.68 3.99 4.10
N PHE A 125 17.23 2.77 3.98
CA PHE A 125 16.59 1.58 4.54
C PHE A 125 16.60 1.57 6.08
N ASP A 126 17.72 1.95 6.71
CA ASP A 126 17.82 2.13 8.16
C ASP A 126 16.77 3.11 8.68
N ARG A 127 16.61 4.24 8.00
CA ARG A 127 15.61 5.24 8.36
C ARG A 127 14.19 4.69 8.22
N ALA A 128 13.90 3.93 7.16
CA ALA A 128 12.60 3.32 6.96
C ALA A 128 12.26 2.35 8.10
N ILE A 129 13.22 1.53 8.55
CA ILE A 129 13.04 0.61 9.68
C ILE A 129 12.79 1.39 10.97
N LEU A 130 13.60 2.41 11.26
CA LEU A 130 13.46 3.23 12.47
C LEU A 130 12.11 3.92 12.54
N ASN A 131 11.65 4.50 11.43
CA ASN A 131 10.34 5.13 11.33
C ASN A 131 9.22 4.11 11.58
N PHE A 132 9.28 2.96 10.91
CA PHE A 132 8.30 1.89 11.10
C PHE A 132 8.23 1.41 12.56
N GLN A 133 9.40 1.20 13.18
CA GLN A 133 9.46 0.78 14.58
C GLN A 133 8.85 1.84 15.51
N ALA A 134 9.14 3.11 15.26
CA ALA A 134 8.62 4.22 16.04
C ALA A 134 7.10 4.34 15.92
N ASP A 135 6.56 4.17 14.71
CA ASP A 135 5.13 4.33 14.41
C ASP A 135 4.29 3.20 15.00
N HIS A 136 4.86 1.99 15.10
CA HIS A 136 4.20 0.83 15.67
C HIS A 136 4.54 0.58 17.15
N ASN A 137 5.18 1.54 17.83
CA ASN A 137 5.55 1.46 19.25
C ASN A 137 6.35 0.19 19.63
N ILE A 138 7.17 -0.31 18.71
CA ILE A 138 8.12 -1.40 18.97
C ILE A 138 9.53 -0.83 19.20
N ASN A 139 10.46 -1.64 19.68
CA ASN A 139 11.80 -1.16 20.00
C ASN A 139 12.50 -0.56 18.77
N THR A 140 12.82 0.73 18.83
CA THR A 140 13.45 1.53 17.75
C THR A 140 14.95 1.27 17.65
N THR A 141 15.30 0.01 17.39
CA THR A 141 16.70 -0.45 17.29
C THR A 141 17.32 -0.16 15.92
N GLY A 142 16.50 0.09 14.89
CA GLY A 142 16.90 0.16 13.49
C GLY A 142 17.23 -1.21 12.88
N LEU A 143 17.07 -2.30 13.64
CA LEU A 143 17.37 -3.65 13.20
C LEU A 143 16.10 -4.41 12.82
N LEU A 144 16.16 -5.19 11.74
CA LEU A 144 15.09 -6.15 11.39
C LEU A 144 15.18 -7.38 12.29
N GLN A 145 14.63 -7.28 13.48
CA GLN A 145 14.47 -8.40 14.41
C GLN A 145 13.09 -9.06 14.24
N ASP A 146 12.89 -10.20 14.90
CA ASP A 146 11.63 -10.97 14.83
C ASP A 146 10.40 -10.12 15.15
N GLU A 147 10.49 -9.20 16.12
CA GLU A 147 9.43 -8.25 16.47
C GLU A 147 9.07 -7.33 15.27
N THR A 148 10.07 -6.84 14.54
CA THR A 148 9.85 -5.96 13.38
C THR A 148 9.27 -6.75 12.20
N TYR A 149 9.75 -7.96 11.95
CA TYR A 149 9.22 -8.82 10.90
C TYR A 149 7.77 -9.23 11.16
N SER A 150 7.45 -9.63 12.40
CA SER A 150 6.10 -9.99 12.80
C SER A 150 5.14 -8.81 12.69
N GLN A 151 5.60 -7.62 13.09
CA GLN A 151 4.80 -6.41 12.96
C GLN A 151 4.57 -6.03 11.49
N LEU A 152 5.59 -6.16 10.62
CA LEU A 152 5.43 -5.96 9.18
C LEU A 152 4.38 -6.90 8.57
N GLN A 153 4.41 -8.18 8.95
CA GLN A 153 3.43 -9.16 8.49
C GLN A 153 2.01 -8.78 8.94
N THR A 154 1.86 -8.42 10.22
CA THR A 154 0.57 -8.03 10.81
C THR A 154 -0.02 -6.79 10.14
N VAL A 155 0.79 -5.75 9.94
CA VAL A 155 0.35 -4.47 9.33
C VAL A 155 0.04 -4.66 7.85
N PHE A 156 0.78 -5.53 7.16
CA PHE A 156 0.55 -5.83 5.75
C PHE A 156 -0.64 -6.78 5.52
N GLY A 157 -1.06 -7.54 6.54
CA GLY A 157 -2.21 -8.44 6.49
C GLY A 157 -1.90 -9.85 5.95
N GLU A 158 -0.68 -10.34 6.22
CA GLU A 158 -0.18 -11.68 5.86
C GLU A 158 -0.28 -12.71 7.00
#